data_AF-H1W2X1-F1
#
_entry.id   AF-H1W2X1-F1
#
_cell.length_a   1.000
_cell.length_b   1.000
_cell.length_c   1.000
_cell.angle_alpha   90.00
_cell.angle_beta   90.00
_cell.angle_gamma   90.00
#
_symmetry.space_group_name_H-M   'P 1'
#
loop_
_entity.id
_entity.type
_entity.pdbx_description
1 polymer ?
#
loop_
_entity_poly.entity_id
_entity_poly.type
_entity_poly.pdbx_seq_one_letter_code
_entity_poly.pdbx_strand_id
1 'polypeptide(L)'
;MLERVIELMPAGQEKVALLINFKSSKRRSNSAPSLGLAREVLHILQTHYPERLGRALIINVPWVVTGFFKLITPFIDPMTRDKLKFNEDMRQYVHEDQLWTEFGGGKLEFEYDHAVYWPVMNDVCKEKRDFYAARWVAGGKQVGELETYLAGAAAKGVGPGAATPPPAAAAAAAAAAVDAEAESTPVVQ
;
A
#
# COMPACT_ATOMS: atom_id res chain seq x y z
N MET A 1 -6.24 9.54 1.31
CA MET A 1 -5.07 8.68 1.54
C MET A 1 -5.14 7.39 0.74
N LEU A 2 -6.22 6.59 0.82
CA LEU A 2 -6.31 5.30 0.10
C LEU A 2 -6.07 5.44 -1.42
N GLU A 3 -6.74 6.40 -2.08
CA GLU A 3 -6.50 6.70 -3.50
C GLU A 3 -5.05 7.07 -3.83
N ARG A 4 -4.35 7.78 -2.92
CA ARG A 4 -2.94 8.12 -3.12
C ARG A 4 -2.06 6.87 -3.09
N VAL A 5 -2.37 5.92 -2.20
CA VAL A 5 -1.65 4.63 -2.14
C VAL A 5 -1.91 3.80 -3.40
N ILE A 6 -3.15 3.81 -3.93
CA ILE A 6 -3.48 3.13 -5.19
C ILE A 6 -2.68 3.75 -6.35
N GLU A 7 -2.59 5.08 -6.42
CA GLU A 7 -1.78 5.77 -7.43
C GLU A 7 -0.29 5.44 -7.35
N LEU A 8 0.22 5.09 -6.16
CA LEU A 8 1.61 4.72 -5.93
C LEU A 8 1.91 3.24 -6.21
N MET A 9 0.90 2.41 -6.48
CA MET A 9 1.10 0.98 -6.70
C MET A 9 2.04 0.71 -7.87
N PRO A 10 3.00 -0.23 -7.73
CA PRO A 10 3.77 -0.72 -8.86
C PRO A 10 2.88 -1.54 -9.80
N ALA A 11 3.31 -1.67 -11.05
CA ALA A 11 2.58 -2.44 -12.05
C ALA A 11 2.37 -3.90 -11.58
N GLY A 12 1.14 -4.40 -11.69
CA GLY A 12 0.78 -5.76 -11.28
C GLY A 12 0.48 -5.94 -9.79
N GLN A 13 0.61 -4.88 -8.98
CA GLN A 13 0.20 -4.89 -7.58
C GLN A 13 -1.11 -4.13 -7.40
N GLU A 14 -2.13 -4.80 -6.86
CA GLU A 14 -3.48 -4.21 -6.71
C GLU A 14 -3.93 -4.12 -5.24
N LYS A 15 -3.15 -4.72 -4.33
CA LYS A 15 -3.46 -4.82 -2.90
C LYS A 15 -2.55 -3.93 -2.06
N VAL A 16 -3.10 -3.38 -0.98
CA VAL A 16 -2.36 -2.57 0.01
C VAL A 16 -1.98 -3.39 1.24
N ALA A 17 -0.84 -3.04 1.83
CA ALA A 17 -0.49 -3.41 3.19
C ALA A 17 -0.78 -2.23 4.13
N LEU A 18 -1.55 -2.46 5.19
CA LEU A 18 -1.82 -1.46 6.23
C LEU A 18 -0.93 -1.71 7.42
N LEU A 19 -0.14 -0.72 7.81
CA LEU A 19 0.67 -0.75 9.02
C LEU A 19 -0.03 0.12 10.09
N ILE A 20 -0.45 -0.50 11.18
CA ILE A 20 -1.26 0.13 12.23
C ILE A 20 -0.50 0.06 13.55
N ASN A 21 -0.12 1.22 14.08
CA ASN A 21 0.54 1.34 15.38
C ASN A 21 -0.43 1.94 16.42
N PHE A 22 -0.82 1.16 17.42
CA PHE A 22 -1.73 1.60 18.49
C PHE A 22 -1.03 2.30 19.67
N LYS A 23 0.28 2.56 19.59
CA LYS A 23 1.04 3.27 20.62
C LYS A 23 0.36 4.60 20.95
N SER A 24 -0.02 4.79 22.22
CA SER A 24 -0.62 6.03 22.68
C SER A 24 0.38 7.18 22.59
N SER A 25 -0.07 8.31 22.04
CA SER A 25 0.70 9.56 22.04
C SER A 25 0.32 10.40 23.25
N LYS A 26 1.26 11.21 23.76
CA LYS A 26 1.03 12.17 24.86
C LYS A 26 -0.13 13.15 24.57
N ARG A 27 -0.50 13.33 23.29
CA ARG A 27 -1.58 14.23 22.85
C ARG A 27 -2.90 13.51 22.53
N ARG A 28 -2.94 12.17 22.50
CA ARG A 28 -4.15 11.40 22.12
C ARG A 28 -4.15 10.06 22.85
N SER A 29 -4.90 9.98 23.95
CA SER A 29 -5.05 8.76 24.77
C SER A 29 -6.21 7.87 24.33
N ASN A 30 -7.17 8.39 23.55
CA ASN A 30 -8.30 7.62 23.03
C ASN A 30 -8.38 7.77 21.51
N SER A 31 -7.81 6.82 20.78
CA SER A 31 -7.72 6.81 19.31
C SER A 31 -8.77 5.93 18.65
N ALA A 32 -9.65 5.29 19.43
CA ALA A 32 -10.71 4.45 18.87
C ALA A 32 -11.80 5.32 18.22
N PRO A 33 -12.16 5.08 16.95
CA PRO A 33 -13.23 5.82 16.29
C PRO A 33 -14.59 5.54 16.96
N SER A 34 -15.54 6.46 16.82
CA SER A 34 -16.93 6.21 17.23
C SER A 34 -17.51 5.04 16.44
N LEU A 35 -18.48 4.31 17.03
CA LEU A 35 -19.09 3.17 16.35
C LEU A 35 -19.78 3.57 15.03
N GLY A 36 -20.38 4.75 14.97
CA GLY A 36 -20.98 5.28 13.74
C GLY A 36 -19.93 5.48 12.64
N LEU A 37 -18.82 6.14 12.97
CA LEU A 37 -17.70 6.34 12.04
C LEU A 37 -17.07 5.01 11.62
N ALA A 38 -16.90 4.07 12.55
CA ALA A 38 -16.36 2.75 12.24
C ALA A 38 -17.27 1.99 11.25
N ARG A 39 -18.59 2.07 11.40
CA ARG A 39 -19.55 1.46 10.47
C ARG A 39 -19.51 2.11 9.09
N GLU A 40 -19.41 3.44 9.02
CA GLU A 40 -19.31 4.16 7.75
C GLU A 40 -18.01 3.82 7.01
N VAL A 41 -16.87 3.84 7.72
CA VAL A 41 -15.57 3.44 7.15
C VAL A 41 -15.61 1.99 6.66
N LEU A 42 -16.19 1.09 7.46
CA LEU A 42 -16.32 -0.32 7.08
C LEU A 42 -17.20 -0.47 5.83
N HIS A 43 -18.31 0.25 5.74
CA HIS A 43 -19.18 0.25 4.57
C HIS A 43 -18.43 0.71 3.32
N ILE A 44 -17.67 1.81 3.40
CA ILE A 44 -16.86 2.29 2.28
C ILE A 44 -15.85 1.24 1.82
N LEU A 45 -15.10 0.64 2.74
CA LEU A 45 -14.07 -0.35 2.41
C LEU A 45 -14.66 -1.64 1.81
N GLN A 46 -15.77 -2.14 2.36
CA GLN A 46 -16.40 -3.38 1.89
C GLN A 46 -17.15 -3.19 0.56
N THR A 47 -17.76 -2.03 0.33
CA THR A 47 -18.60 -1.78 -0.85
C THR A 47 -17.81 -1.20 -2.02
N HIS A 48 -16.82 -0.33 -1.77
CA HIS A 48 -16.12 0.40 -2.82
C HIS A 48 -14.65 -0.02 -3.01
N TYR A 49 -14.06 -0.76 -2.08
CA TYR A 49 -12.68 -1.26 -2.18
C TYR A 49 -12.57 -2.77 -1.96
N PRO A 50 -13.39 -3.59 -2.66
CA PRO A 50 -13.33 -5.03 -2.52
C PRO A 50 -11.94 -5.57 -2.93
N GLU A 51 -11.48 -6.59 -2.22
CA GLU A 51 -10.19 -7.28 -2.50
C GLU A 51 -8.92 -6.41 -2.48
N ARG A 52 -8.99 -5.16 -2.02
CA ARG A 52 -7.83 -4.26 -1.93
C ARG A 52 -6.94 -4.53 -0.72
N LEU A 53 -7.44 -5.13 0.36
CA LEU A 53 -6.60 -5.45 1.53
C LEU A 53 -5.76 -6.70 1.26
N GLY A 54 -4.44 -6.50 1.19
CA GLY A 54 -3.44 -7.57 1.14
C GLY A 54 -3.09 -8.08 2.52
N ARG A 55 -2.63 -7.20 3.41
CA ARG A 55 -2.27 -7.51 4.81
C ARG A 55 -2.55 -6.32 5.72
N ALA A 56 -2.83 -6.60 6.99
CA ALA A 56 -2.87 -5.60 8.06
C ALA A 56 -1.88 -6.01 9.16
N LEU A 57 -0.83 -5.20 9.31
CA LEU A 57 0.29 -5.39 10.22
C LEU A 57 0.08 -4.48 11.44
N ILE A 58 -0.20 -5.06 12.60
CA ILE A 58 -0.73 -4.34 13.75
C ILE A 58 0.19 -4.55 14.95
N ILE A 59 0.68 -3.44 15.53
CA ILE A 59 1.57 -3.44 16.69
C ILE A 59 1.02 -2.59 17.84
N ASN A 60 1.55 -2.81 19.05
CA ASN A 60 1.22 -2.05 20.26
C ASN A 60 -0.27 -2.09 20.62
N VAL A 61 -0.93 -3.21 20.29
CA VAL A 61 -2.38 -3.38 20.51
C VAL A 61 -2.69 -3.38 22.02
N PRO A 62 -3.62 -2.53 22.49
CA PRO A 62 -4.05 -2.53 23.89
C PRO A 62 -4.68 -3.87 24.25
N TRP A 63 -4.44 -4.34 25.49
CA TRP A 63 -4.91 -5.65 25.94
C TRP A 63 -6.43 -5.85 25.76
N VAL A 64 -7.22 -4.79 25.92
CA VAL A 64 -8.68 -4.79 25.70
C VAL A 64 -9.02 -5.13 24.25
N VAL A 65 -8.28 -4.56 23.29
CA VAL A 65 -8.47 -4.81 21.85
C VAL A 65 -8.09 -6.26 21.52
N THR A 66 -7.02 -6.78 22.11
CA THR A 66 -6.65 -8.21 21.97
C THR A 66 -7.76 -9.13 22.49
N GLY A 67 -8.36 -8.82 23.64
CA GLY A 67 -9.49 -9.57 24.21
C GLY A 67 -10.72 -9.55 23.29
N PHE A 68 -11.08 -8.38 22.78
CA PHE A 68 -12.17 -8.23 21.82
C PHE A 68 -11.94 -9.04 20.54
N PHE A 69 -10.75 -8.94 19.93
CA PHE A 69 -10.42 -9.72 18.72
C PHE A 69 -10.49 -11.22 18.97
N LYS A 70 -9.97 -11.73 20.11
CA LYS A 70 -10.09 -13.15 20.45
C LYS A 70 -11.55 -13.62 20.52
N LEU A 71 -12.45 -12.78 21.00
CA LEU A 71 -13.88 -13.10 21.09
C LEU A 71 -14.57 -13.13 19.72
N ILE A 72 -14.24 -12.19 18.81
CA ILE A 72 -14.89 -12.11 17.50
C ILE A 72 -14.22 -12.97 16.42
N THR A 73 -12.95 -13.38 16.62
CA THR A 73 -12.16 -14.18 15.66
C THR A 73 -12.89 -15.42 15.12
N PRO A 74 -13.65 -16.21 15.91
CA PRO A 74 -14.39 -17.36 15.38
C PRO A 74 -15.44 -17.01 14.31
N PHE A 75 -15.90 -15.76 14.28
CA PHE A 75 -16.90 -15.26 13.32
C PHE A 75 -16.27 -14.52 12.13
N ILE A 76 -14.94 -14.36 12.11
CA ILE A 76 -14.19 -13.77 11.01
C ILE A 76 -13.87 -14.87 10.00
N ASP A 77 -14.19 -14.63 8.74
CA ASP A 77 -13.82 -15.51 7.63
C ASP A 77 -12.31 -15.83 7.64
N PRO A 78 -11.90 -17.11 7.46
CA PRO A 78 -10.49 -17.51 7.51
C PRO A 78 -9.57 -16.67 6.61
N MET A 79 -10.00 -16.29 5.40
CA MET A 79 -9.20 -15.48 4.48
C MET A 79 -8.97 -14.07 5.03
N THR A 80 -9.94 -13.52 5.77
CA THR A 80 -9.78 -12.23 6.46
C THR A 80 -8.84 -12.36 7.65
N ARG A 81 -8.94 -13.43 8.43
CA ARG A 81 -8.06 -13.69 9.57
C ARG A 81 -6.60 -13.81 9.16
N ASP A 82 -6.31 -14.48 8.05
CA ASP A 82 -4.94 -14.68 7.56
C ASP A 82 -4.26 -13.38 7.12
N LYS A 83 -5.04 -12.35 6.79
CA LYS A 83 -4.55 -11.01 6.46
C LYS A 83 -4.12 -10.21 7.70
N LEU A 84 -4.65 -10.51 8.89
CA LEU A 84 -4.35 -9.76 10.13
C LEU A 84 -3.15 -10.36 10.86
N LYS A 85 -2.08 -9.58 11.03
CA LYS A 85 -0.85 -9.97 11.73
C LYS A 85 -0.63 -9.09 12.94
N PHE A 86 -0.65 -9.69 14.12
CA PHE A 86 -0.64 -8.97 15.40
C PHE A 86 0.67 -9.23 16.15
N ASN A 87 1.43 -8.17 16.43
CA ASN A 87 2.67 -8.22 17.23
C ASN A 87 3.69 -9.30 16.78
N GLU A 88 3.68 -9.67 15.49
CA GLU A 88 4.69 -10.53 14.88
C GLU A 88 5.96 -9.72 14.51
N ASP A 89 7.01 -10.38 14.05
CA ASP A 89 8.16 -9.70 13.45
C ASP A 89 7.78 -9.17 12.06
N MET A 90 7.67 -7.84 11.95
CA MET A 90 7.19 -7.18 10.73
C MET A 90 8.14 -7.33 9.55
N ARG A 91 9.41 -7.66 9.81
CA ARG A 91 10.44 -7.92 8.77
C ARG A 91 10.13 -9.14 7.91
N GLN A 92 9.24 -10.01 8.38
CA GLN A 92 8.72 -11.12 7.57
C GLN A 92 7.83 -10.65 6.42
N TYR A 93 7.36 -9.40 6.47
CA TYR A 93 6.37 -8.85 5.54
C TYR A 93 6.85 -7.61 4.81
N VAL A 94 7.77 -6.84 5.40
CA VAL A 94 8.31 -5.59 4.84
C VAL A 94 9.82 -5.60 5.05
N HIS A 95 10.59 -5.30 4.01
CA HIS A 95 12.04 -5.19 4.12
C HIS A 95 12.42 -4.14 5.17
N GLU A 96 13.47 -4.41 5.96
CA GLU A 96 13.85 -3.55 7.09
C GLU A 96 14.17 -2.11 6.68
N ASP A 97 14.75 -1.91 5.49
CA ASP A 97 15.06 -0.57 4.94
C ASP A 97 13.81 0.22 4.49
N GLN A 98 12.67 -0.46 4.32
CA GLN A 98 11.37 0.15 4.01
C GLN A 98 10.44 0.20 5.23
N LEU A 99 10.91 -0.31 6.37
CA LEU A 99 10.14 -0.41 7.60
C LEU A 99 10.56 0.70 8.55
N TRP A 100 9.60 1.52 8.97
CA TRP A 100 9.83 2.61 9.91
C TRP A 100 10.37 2.09 11.25
N THR A 101 11.34 2.77 11.84
CA THR A 101 11.98 2.43 13.13
C THR A 101 11.01 2.32 14.31
N GLU A 102 9.79 2.85 14.22
CA GLU A 102 8.74 2.61 15.21
C GLU A 102 8.18 1.17 15.19
N PHE A 103 8.38 0.44 14.10
CA PHE A 103 8.08 -0.98 13.98
C PHE A 103 9.36 -1.75 14.27
N GLY A 104 9.30 -2.69 15.22
CA GLY A 104 10.49 -3.41 15.69
C GLY A 104 11.32 -3.99 14.56
N GLY A 105 12.61 -3.67 14.54
CA GLY A 105 13.56 -4.13 13.51
C GLY A 105 13.58 -3.30 12.22
N GLY A 106 12.80 -2.22 12.10
CA GLY A 106 12.88 -1.29 10.99
C GLY A 106 14.14 -0.41 11.03
N LYS A 107 14.61 0.01 9.85
CA LYS A 107 15.78 0.88 9.64
C LYS A 107 15.44 2.23 9.02
N LEU A 108 14.21 2.40 8.52
CA LEU A 108 13.78 3.66 7.92
C LEU A 108 13.52 4.70 9.01
N GLU A 109 14.41 5.68 9.15
CA GLU A 109 14.18 6.83 10.00
C GLU A 109 13.25 7.82 9.27
N PHE A 110 12.00 7.88 9.74
CA PHE A 110 10.97 8.73 9.15
C PHE A 110 10.41 9.70 10.19
N GLU A 111 10.51 10.99 9.91
CA GLU A 111 9.84 12.04 10.66
C GLU A 111 8.85 12.76 9.75
N TYR A 112 7.59 12.84 10.19
CA TYR A 112 6.55 13.48 9.41
C TYR A 112 6.57 15.00 9.58
N ASP A 113 7.03 15.72 8.54
CA ASP A 113 6.78 17.15 8.36
C ASP A 113 5.71 17.34 7.27
N HIS A 114 4.56 17.92 7.63
CA HIS A 114 3.46 18.13 6.69
C HIS A 114 3.85 19.08 5.54
N ALA A 115 4.60 20.14 5.83
CA ALA A 115 4.95 21.15 4.84
C ALA A 115 5.90 20.60 3.76
N VAL A 116 6.64 19.55 4.08
CA VAL A 116 7.56 18.86 3.17
C VAL A 116 6.88 17.65 2.52
N TYR A 117 6.33 16.74 3.32
CA TYR A 117 5.83 15.46 2.83
C TYR A 117 4.58 15.60 1.96
N TRP A 118 3.63 16.45 2.38
CA TRP A 118 2.34 16.56 1.71
C TRP A 118 2.43 17.02 0.25
N PRO A 119 3.14 18.13 -0.09
CA PRO A 119 3.27 18.53 -1.49
C PRO A 119 4.00 17.46 -2.32
N VAL A 120 5.13 16.92 -1.82
CA VAL A 120 5.91 15.90 -2.54
C VAL A 120 5.07 14.66 -2.84
N MET A 121 4.33 14.13 -1.86
CA MET A 121 3.44 12.98 -2.08
C MET A 121 2.41 13.28 -3.17
N ASN A 122 1.80 14.46 -3.14
CA ASN A 122 0.78 14.84 -4.14
C ASN A 122 1.38 14.99 -5.54
N ASP A 123 2.59 15.53 -5.66
CA ASP A 123 3.29 15.68 -6.94
C ASP A 123 3.62 14.31 -7.55
N VAL A 124 4.18 13.40 -6.76
CA VAL A 124 4.48 12.03 -7.20
C VAL A 124 3.20 11.29 -7.62
N CYS A 125 2.13 11.42 -6.83
CA CYS A 125 0.84 10.80 -7.14
C CYS A 125 0.23 11.38 -8.43
N LYS A 126 0.34 12.70 -8.63
CA LYS A 126 -0.13 13.37 -9.84
C LYS A 126 0.65 12.90 -11.06
N GLU A 127 1.97 12.81 -10.98
CA GLU A 127 2.82 12.33 -12.07
C GLU A 127 2.41 10.91 -12.50
N LYS A 128 2.25 9.99 -11.54
CA LYS A 128 1.81 8.62 -11.83
C LYS A 128 0.42 8.57 -12.47
N ARG A 129 -0.52 9.37 -11.94
CA ARG A 129 -1.89 9.45 -12.49
C ARG A 129 -1.90 9.99 -13.92
N ASP A 130 -1.16 11.06 -14.18
CA ASP A 130 -1.07 11.69 -15.50
C ASP A 130 -0.41 10.74 -16.51
N PHE A 131 0.65 10.03 -16.10
CA PHE A 131 1.28 8.98 -16.91
C PHE A 131 0.30 7.86 -17.26
N TYR A 132 -0.42 7.33 -16.26
CA TYR A 132 -1.42 6.28 -16.44
C TYR A 132 -2.53 6.73 -17.42
N ALA A 133 -3.04 7.95 -17.25
CA ALA A 133 -4.04 8.53 -18.13
C ALA A 133 -3.54 8.76 -19.57
N ALA A 134 -2.29 9.24 -19.73
CA ALA A 134 -1.68 9.43 -21.05
C ALA A 134 -1.54 8.10 -21.80
N ARG A 135 -1.19 7.02 -21.11
CA ARG A 135 -1.14 5.67 -21.71
C ARG A 135 -2.51 5.13 -22.04
N TRP A 136 -3.51 5.37 -21.19
CA TRP A 136 -4.89 5.02 -21.52
C TRP A 136 -5.38 5.74 -22.77
N VAL A 137 -5.02 7.02 -22.93
CA VAL A 137 -5.30 7.80 -24.15
C VAL A 137 -4.57 7.20 -25.36
N ALA A 138 -3.28 6.89 -25.23
CA ALA A 138 -2.48 6.29 -26.30
C ALA A 138 -2.96 4.88 -26.69
N GLY A 139 -3.56 4.13 -25.75
CA GLY A 139 -4.19 2.83 -25.98
C GLY A 139 -5.60 2.90 -26.56
N GLY A 140 -6.10 4.09 -26.90
CA GLY A 140 -7.41 4.27 -27.54
C GLY A 140 -8.58 4.50 -26.57
N LYS A 141 -8.33 4.80 -25.30
CA LYS A 141 -9.33 5.13 -24.28
C LYS A 141 -10.41 4.07 -24.05
N GLN A 142 -10.04 2.80 -24.21
CA GLN A 142 -10.98 1.70 -24.06
C GLN A 142 -11.16 1.29 -22.59
N VAL A 143 -12.35 0.79 -22.27
CA VAL A 143 -12.63 0.12 -20.99
C VAL A 143 -12.02 -1.28 -21.03
N GLY A 144 -11.45 -1.74 -19.91
CA GLY A 144 -10.82 -3.06 -19.83
C GLY A 144 -9.38 -3.12 -20.34
N GLU A 145 -8.69 -1.99 -20.36
CA GLU A 145 -7.25 -1.95 -20.65
C GLU A 145 -6.42 -2.54 -19.49
N LEU A 146 -5.22 -3.06 -19.79
CA LEU A 146 -4.35 -3.71 -18.80
C LEU A 146 -3.70 -2.68 -17.88
N GLU A 147 -3.88 -2.83 -16.56
CA GLU A 147 -3.20 -1.98 -15.57
C GLU A 147 -1.66 -2.06 -15.69
N THR A 148 -1.13 -3.22 -16.08
CA THR A 148 0.32 -3.39 -16.35
C THR A 148 0.79 -2.57 -17.55
N TYR A 149 -0.04 -2.42 -18.59
CA TYR A 149 0.24 -1.50 -19.70
C TYR A 149 0.15 -0.06 -19.23
N LEU A 150 -0.90 0.30 -18.50
CA LEU A 150 -1.14 1.68 -18.06
C LEU A 150 -0.09 2.17 -17.05
N ALA A 151 0.40 1.27 -16.19
CA ALA A 151 1.51 1.52 -15.28
C ALA A 151 2.91 1.44 -15.95
N GLY A 152 2.97 1.12 -17.24
CA GLY A 152 4.19 1.18 -18.05
C GLY A 152 5.06 -0.08 -18.07
N ALA A 153 4.66 -1.16 -17.40
CA ALA A 153 5.40 -2.43 -17.41
C ALA A 153 5.19 -3.22 -18.70
N ALA A 154 3.98 -3.20 -19.27
CA ALA A 154 3.71 -3.86 -20.55
C ALA A 154 3.90 -2.88 -21.73
N ALA A 155 4.53 -3.36 -22.80
CA ALA A 155 4.76 -2.57 -24.01
C ALA A 155 3.49 -2.37 -24.86
N LYS A 156 2.53 -3.30 -24.77
CA LYS A 156 1.30 -3.31 -25.57
C LYS A 156 0.07 -3.41 -24.66
N GLY A 157 -0.96 -2.66 -25.00
CA GLY A 157 -2.30 -2.78 -24.40
C GLY A 157 -3.14 -3.83 -25.12
N VAL A 158 -4.41 -3.94 -24.74
CA VAL A 158 -5.38 -4.88 -25.33
C VAL A 158 -5.82 -4.44 -26.74
N GLY A 159 -5.84 -3.13 -27.01
CA GLY A 159 -6.33 -2.56 -28.27
C GLY A 159 -5.29 -2.59 -29.42
N PRO A 160 -5.71 -2.72 -30.69
CA PRO A 160 -4.83 -2.78 -31.87
C PRO A 160 -4.17 -1.44 -32.27
N GLY A 161 -4.13 -0.44 -31.39
CA GLY A 161 -3.74 0.94 -31.70
C GLY A 161 -2.69 1.55 -30.78
N ALA A 162 -1.81 0.74 -30.17
CA ALA A 162 -0.78 1.24 -29.25
C ALA A 162 0.20 2.19 -29.99
N ALA A 163 -0.08 3.49 -29.96
CA ALA A 163 0.91 4.51 -30.27
C ALA A 163 2.03 4.44 -29.22
N THR A 164 3.27 4.76 -29.62
CA THR A 164 4.43 4.74 -28.72
C THR A 164 4.13 5.63 -27.50
N PRO A 165 4.10 5.06 -26.29
CA PRO A 165 3.75 5.80 -25.09
C PRO A 165 4.84 6.83 -24.77
N PRO A 166 4.49 7.95 -24.11
CA PRO A 166 5.47 8.91 -23.65
C PRO A 166 6.52 8.23 -22.76
N PRO A 167 7.81 8.58 -22.88
CA PRO A 167 8.86 7.96 -22.09
C PRO A 167 8.56 8.18 -20.60
N ALA A 168 8.59 7.10 -19.83
CA ALA A 168 8.41 7.16 -18.39
C ALA A 168 9.65 7.82 -17.79
N ALA A 169 9.56 9.09 -17.39
CA ALA A 169 10.68 9.80 -16.78
C ALA A 169 11.08 9.24 -15.41
N ALA A 170 10.25 8.42 -14.74
CA ALA A 170 10.57 7.92 -13.40
C ALA A 170 10.12 6.47 -13.08
N ALA A 171 9.31 5.82 -13.91
CA ALA A 171 8.74 4.51 -13.54
C ALA A 171 9.76 3.35 -13.54
N ALA A 172 10.82 3.44 -14.35
CA ALA A 172 11.85 2.41 -14.43
C ALA A 172 12.77 2.37 -13.20
N ALA A 173 12.96 3.49 -12.50
CA ALA A 173 13.90 3.57 -11.37
C ALA A 173 13.39 2.84 -10.11
N ALA A 174 12.07 2.86 -9.87
CA ALA A 174 11.50 2.23 -8.68
C ALA A 174 11.35 0.70 -8.80
N ALA A 175 11.13 0.17 -10.01
CA ALA A 175 11.08 -1.29 -10.22
C ALA A 175 12.49 -1.89 -10.28
N ALA A 176 13.44 -1.23 -10.96
CA ALA A 176 14.81 -1.74 -11.10
C ALA A 176 15.61 -1.71 -9.79
N ALA A 177 15.31 -0.78 -8.87
CA ALA A 177 15.97 -0.74 -7.56
C ALA A 177 15.55 -1.91 -6.64
N VAL A 178 14.32 -2.43 -6.80
CA VAL A 178 13.80 -3.53 -5.97
C VAL A 178 14.34 -4.89 -6.43
N ASP A 179 14.49 -5.09 -7.74
CA ASP A 179 15.03 -6.36 -8.27
C ASP A 179 16.57 -6.44 -8.17
N ALA A 180 17.29 -5.31 -8.26
CA ALA A 180 18.76 -5.32 -8.25
C ALA A 180 19.37 -5.56 -6.85
N GLU A 181 18.69 -5.22 -5.75
CA GLU A 181 19.18 -5.49 -4.39
C GLU A 181 18.93 -6.93 -3.94
N ALA A 182 17.93 -7.62 -4.50
CA ALA A 182 17.61 -9.00 -4.14
C ALA A 182 18.64 -10.03 -4.64
N GLU A 183 19.44 -9.70 -5.66
CA GLU A 183 20.36 -10.64 -6.31
C GLU A 183 21.81 -10.56 -5.78
N SER A 184 22.14 -9.63 -4.86
CA SER A 184 23.54 -9.31 -4.53
C SER A 184 24.06 -9.76 -3.15
N THR A 185 23.27 -10.42 -2.30
CA THR A 185 23.79 -10.91 -1.01
C THR A 185 24.44 -12.30 -1.17
N PRO A 186 25.78 -12.44 -1.03
CA PRO A 186 26.42 -13.74 -1.11
C PRO A 186 26.14 -14.52 0.18
N VAL A 187 25.77 -15.80 0.02
CA VAL A 187 25.69 -16.77 1.11
C VAL A 187 27.11 -17.01 1.63
N VAL A 188 27.43 -16.47 2.81
CA VAL A 188 28.66 -16.83 3.53
C VAL A 188 28.31 -17.99 4.47
N GLN A 189 29.00 -19.11 4.23
CA GLN A 189 28.95 -20.37 5.00
C GLN A 189 29.51 -20.24 6.40
#